data_AF-A0A2G6EYV8-F1
#
_entry.id   AF-A0A2G6EYV8-F1
#
_cell.length_a   1.000
_cell.length_b   1.000
_cell.length_c   1.000
_cell.angle_alpha   90.00
_cell.angle_beta   90.00
_cell.angle_gamma   90.00
#
_symmetry.space_group_name_H-M   'P 1'
#
loop_
_entity.id
_entity.type
_entity.pdbx_description
1 polymer ?
#
loop_
_entity_poly.entity_id
_entity_poly.type
_entity_poly.pdbx_seq_one_letter_code
_entity_poly.pdbx_strand_id
1 'polypeptide(L)'
;MQERLKELKTKIEEYNLFIEKNDISKVNNKATEIKEEIERIKKEIEEKKVEVEGKTKIEKMKLTLNISSLESELSLKEIDLEEAETSGKKEYQLKIDLRNKQIERQKEDLQIFINETEKDLEESIKNYKITPKILLDKDLEEIRGYLKNIISAEEKTKESLENELNKFKKDYDDAKYKLETAKDEEEWSRQAWLETMKRQPYNWLGNYDEDMADDIKYAQDNSKAEWDKKVKEKVEASDRFDSLKKQEEKINVKLSAIKKKIEGIEEMADETIKEVIQEKIQEENLVIPDFIKIGKFFKIEKN
;
A
#
# COMPACT_ATOMS: atom_id res chain seq x y z
N MET A 1 15.37 28.14 5.21
CA MET A 1 14.49 27.71 6.32
C MET A 1 14.27 28.81 7.36
N GLN A 2 15.30 29.30 8.07
CA GLN A 2 15.11 30.37 9.08
C GLN A 2 14.54 31.67 8.49
N GLU A 3 14.92 32.02 7.27
CA GLU A 3 14.44 33.21 6.56
C GLU A 3 12.95 33.10 6.17
N ARG A 4 12.52 31.97 5.60
CA ARG A 4 11.10 31.65 5.34
C ARG A 4 10.24 31.66 6.61
N LEU A 5 10.80 31.20 7.73
CA LEU A 5 10.09 31.18 9.02
C LEU A 5 9.92 32.59 9.60
N LYS A 6 10.85 33.50 9.30
CA LYS A 6 10.73 34.92 9.62
C LYS A 6 9.67 35.60 8.75
N GLU A 7 9.65 35.33 7.44
CA GLU A 7 8.61 35.83 6.52
C GLU A 7 7.20 35.38 6.94
N LEU A 8 7.03 34.12 7.35
CA LEU A 8 5.76 33.60 7.84
C LEU A 8 5.27 34.37 9.06
N LYS A 9 6.15 34.63 10.04
CA LYS A 9 5.81 35.40 11.24
C LYS A 9 5.36 36.82 10.91
N THR A 10 6.06 37.49 10.01
CA THR A 10 5.67 38.84 9.55
C THR A 10 4.30 38.83 8.87
N LYS A 11 4.02 37.87 7.98
CA LYS A 11 2.70 37.75 7.32
C LYS A 11 1.57 37.47 8.30
N ILE A 12 1.81 36.67 9.33
CA ILE A 12 0.85 36.41 10.41
C ILE A 12 0.55 37.69 11.20
N GLU A 13 1.57 38.48 11.54
CA GLU A 13 1.39 39.75 12.24
C GLU A 13 0.61 40.77 11.40
N GLU A 14 0.91 40.88 10.11
CA GLU A 14 0.17 41.73 9.17
C GLU A 14 -1.30 41.35 9.07
N TYR A 15 -1.60 40.04 9.05
CA TYR A 15 -2.97 39.53 9.01
C TYR A 15 -3.73 39.80 10.32
N ASN A 16 -3.07 39.64 11.48
CA ASN A 16 -3.67 39.96 12.77
C ASN A 16 -4.00 41.46 12.89
N LEU A 17 -3.09 42.33 12.44
CA LEU A 17 -3.33 43.78 12.37
C LEU A 17 -4.47 44.14 11.41
N PHE A 18 -4.64 43.39 10.31
CA PHE A 18 -5.78 43.53 9.41
C PHE A 18 -7.10 43.15 10.10
N ILE A 19 -7.14 42.08 10.89
CA ILE A 19 -8.33 41.67 11.66
C ILE A 19 -8.70 42.75 12.68
N GLU A 20 -7.74 43.21 13.49
CA GLU A 20 -7.98 44.20 14.55
C GLU A 20 -8.50 45.54 14.02
N LYS A 21 -7.95 46.03 12.90
CA LYS A 21 -8.39 47.28 12.26
C LYS A 21 -9.81 47.21 11.68
N ASN A 22 -10.36 46.00 11.52
CA ASN A 22 -11.63 45.77 10.85
C ASN A 22 -12.79 45.43 11.80
N ASP A 23 -12.62 45.51 13.11
CA ASP A 23 -13.71 45.32 14.08
C ASP A 23 -14.82 46.36 13.88
N ILE A 24 -16.07 45.89 13.68
CA ILE A 24 -17.23 46.68 13.21
C ILE A 24 -18.03 47.27 14.38
N SER A 25 -17.57 47.08 15.62
CA SER A 25 -18.29 47.47 16.84
C SER A 25 -18.52 49.00 17.04
N LYS A 26 -18.08 49.87 16.11
CA LYS A 26 -18.20 51.34 16.20
C LYS A 26 -18.84 51.98 14.95
N VAL A 27 -20.09 51.66 14.64
CA VAL A 27 -20.85 52.47 13.67
C VAL A 27 -21.94 53.26 14.38
N ASN A 28 -21.82 54.58 14.28
CA ASN A 28 -22.66 55.58 14.93
C ASN A 28 -24.03 55.67 14.24
N ASN A 29 -25.10 55.75 15.02
CA ASN A 29 -26.47 55.51 14.57
C ASN A 29 -27.26 56.82 14.37
N LYS A 30 -27.08 57.47 13.23
CA LYS A 30 -28.00 58.54 12.77
C LYS A 30 -29.47 58.05 12.72
N ALA A 31 -29.68 56.77 12.41
CA ALA A 31 -30.99 56.14 12.42
C ALA A 31 -31.58 55.93 13.83
N THR A 32 -30.77 55.80 14.89
CA THR A 32 -31.32 55.71 16.26
C THR A 32 -31.74 57.07 16.78
N GLU A 33 -30.99 58.13 16.46
CA GLU A 33 -31.35 59.50 16.82
C GLU A 33 -32.72 59.90 16.21
N ILE A 34 -32.94 59.56 14.93
CA ILE A 34 -34.22 59.81 14.24
C ILE A 34 -35.35 58.96 14.86
N LYS A 35 -35.07 57.70 15.25
CA LYS A 35 -36.06 56.83 15.94
C LYS A 35 -36.51 57.41 17.28
N GLU A 36 -35.57 57.92 18.09
CA GLU A 36 -35.88 58.55 19.37
C GLU A 36 -36.68 59.87 19.21
N GLU A 37 -36.45 60.61 18.13
CA GLU A 37 -37.22 61.81 17.81
C GLU A 37 -38.65 61.49 17.35
N ILE A 38 -38.84 60.46 16.52
CA ILE A 38 -40.14 59.93 16.10
C ILE A 38 -40.97 59.47 17.33
N GLU A 39 -40.36 58.74 18.27
CA GLU A 39 -41.04 58.30 19.49
C GLU A 39 -41.50 59.49 20.36
N ARG A 40 -40.68 60.55 20.46
CA ARG A 40 -41.05 61.78 21.18
C ARG A 40 -42.24 62.48 20.54
N ILE A 41 -42.23 62.67 19.22
CA ILE A 41 -43.34 63.33 18.50
C ILE A 41 -44.63 62.50 18.62
N LYS A 42 -44.55 61.16 18.50
CA LYS A 42 -45.70 60.27 18.70
C LYS A 42 -46.31 60.41 20.09
N LYS A 43 -45.48 60.51 21.13
CA LYS A 43 -45.93 60.71 22.51
C LYS A 43 -46.60 62.08 22.70
N GLU A 44 -46.02 63.15 22.14
CA GLU A 44 -46.59 64.50 22.24
C GLU A 44 -47.95 64.62 21.52
N ILE A 45 -48.12 63.96 20.38
CA ILE A 45 -49.41 63.89 19.67
C ILE A 45 -50.47 63.22 20.55
N GLU A 46 -50.14 62.10 21.21
CA GLU A 46 -51.07 61.35 22.06
C GLU A 46 -51.49 62.15 23.29
N GLU A 47 -50.53 62.80 23.96
CA GLU A 47 -50.80 63.68 25.10
C GLU A 47 -51.74 64.84 24.72
N LYS A 48 -51.50 65.48 23.57
CA LYS A 48 -52.38 66.55 23.06
C LYS A 48 -53.75 66.05 22.62
N LYS A 49 -53.88 64.81 22.12
CA LYS A 49 -55.17 64.19 21.77
C LYS A 49 -56.03 63.98 23.00
N VAL A 50 -55.45 63.53 24.12
CA VAL A 50 -56.17 63.39 25.40
C VAL A 50 -56.60 64.77 25.93
N GLU A 51 -55.77 65.80 25.80
CA GLU A 51 -56.08 67.15 26.27
C GLU A 51 -57.25 67.83 25.54
N VAL A 52 -57.62 67.36 24.33
CA VAL A 52 -58.75 67.87 23.54
C VAL A 52 -60.10 67.56 24.21
N GLU A 53 -60.19 66.49 25.00
CA GLU A 53 -61.40 66.10 25.71
C GLU A 53 -61.69 67.09 26.87
N GLY A 54 -62.88 67.72 26.86
CA GLY A 54 -63.30 68.68 27.89
C GLY A 54 -62.99 70.17 27.64
N LYS A 55 -62.30 70.53 26.55
CA LYS A 55 -61.95 71.93 26.20
C LYS A 55 -63.04 72.67 25.41
N THR A 56 -62.94 73.99 25.32
CA THR A 56 -63.86 74.84 24.53
C THR A 56 -63.63 74.70 23.01
N LYS A 57 -64.58 75.14 22.18
CA LYS A 57 -64.51 75.00 20.71
C LYS A 57 -63.25 75.64 20.10
N ILE A 58 -62.83 76.81 20.60
CA ILE A 58 -61.64 77.52 20.11
C ILE A 58 -60.36 76.78 20.53
N GLU A 59 -60.30 76.29 21.76
CA GLU A 59 -59.16 75.51 22.27
C GLU A 59 -59.02 74.18 21.53
N LYS A 60 -60.14 73.50 21.25
CA LYS A 60 -60.16 72.31 20.40
C LYS A 60 -59.57 72.59 19.02
N MET A 61 -59.96 73.68 18.35
CA MET A 61 -59.38 74.05 17.06
C MET A 61 -57.87 74.32 17.15
N LYS A 62 -57.38 74.99 18.19
CA LYS A 62 -55.95 75.22 18.41
C LYS A 62 -55.18 73.91 18.62
N LEU A 63 -55.71 73.02 19.46
CA LEU A 63 -55.10 71.71 19.71
C LEU A 63 -55.11 70.84 18.45
N THR A 64 -56.20 70.82 17.69
CA THR A 64 -56.29 70.08 16.42
C THR A 64 -55.27 70.61 15.40
N LEU A 65 -55.11 71.92 15.25
CA LEU A 65 -54.09 72.49 14.35
C LEU A 65 -52.67 72.12 14.78
N ASN A 66 -52.39 72.14 16.09
CA ASN A 66 -51.09 71.70 16.61
C ASN A 66 -50.85 70.20 16.37
N ILE A 67 -51.87 69.35 16.57
CA ILE A 67 -51.80 67.91 16.28
C ILE A 67 -51.49 67.70 14.80
N SER A 68 -52.21 68.37 13.88
CA SER A 68 -51.95 68.24 12.44
C SER A 68 -50.56 68.73 12.02
N SER A 69 -50.04 69.77 12.69
CA SER A 69 -48.66 70.22 12.48
C SER A 69 -47.63 69.16 12.91
N LEU A 70 -47.81 68.56 14.09
CA LEU A 70 -46.94 67.49 14.59
C LEU A 70 -47.05 66.21 13.76
N GLU A 71 -48.25 65.86 13.26
CA GLU A 71 -48.46 64.71 12.36
C GLU A 71 -47.74 64.92 11.01
N SER A 72 -47.69 66.16 10.52
CA SER A 72 -46.93 66.49 9.30
C SER A 72 -45.42 66.39 9.53
N GLU A 73 -44.93 66.86 10.67
CA GLU A 73 -43.52 66.74 11.07
C GLU A 73 -43.11 65.27 11.27
N LEU A 74 -43.98 64.47 11.89
CA LEU A 74 -43.80 63.03 12.05
C LEU A 74 -43.62 62.33 10.71
N SER A 75 -44.48 62.65 9.73
CA SER A 75 -44.40 62.06 8.40
C SER A 75 -43.07 62.38 7.69
N LEU A 76 -42.54 63.59 7.85
CA LEU A 76 -41.24 63.97 7.29
C LEU A 76 -40.10 63.18 7.97
N LYS A 77 -40.13 63.05 9.29
CA LYS A 77 -39.12 62.26 10.04
C LYS A 77 -39.17 60.77 9.72
N GLU A 78 -40.35 60.22 9.45
CA GLU A 78 -40.50 58.82 9.01
C GLU A 78 -39.89 58.59 7.62
N ILE A 79 -40.00 59.57 6.70
CA ILE A 79 -39.30 59.55 5.40
C ILE A 79 -37.78 59.65 5.60
N ASP A 80 -37.31 60.58 6.43
CA ASP A 80 -35.88 60.73 6.75
C ASP A 80 -35.29 59.43 7.36
N LEU A 81 -36.08 58.71 8.16
CA LEU A 81 -35.68 57.41 8.72
C LEU A 81 -35.52 56.36 7.63
N GLU A 82 -36.49 56.27 6.71
CA GLU A 82 -36.43 55.31 5.60
C GLU A 82 -35.23 55.59 4.68
N GLU A 83 -34.94 56.85 4.38
CA GLU A 83 -33.75 57.25 3.63
C GLU A 83 -32.46 56.93 4.38
N ALA A 84 -32.40 57.17 5.69
CA ALA A 84 -31.24 56.85 6.53
C ALA A 84 -31.00 55.32 6.64
N GLU A 85 -32.07 54.52 6.77
CA GLU A 85 -31.96 53.06 6.82
C GLU A 85 -31.54 52.46 5.47
N THR A 86 -32.07 52.98 4.35
CA THR A 86 -31.72 52.50 3.01
C THR A 86 -30.32 52.91 2.58
N SER A 87 -29.91 54.15 2.85
CA SER A 87 -28.54 54.61 2.62
C SER A 87 -27.54 53.88 3.52
N GLY A 88 -27.86 53.70 4.80
CA GLY A 88 -27.08 52.90 5.74
C GLY A 88 -26.87 51.47 5.25
N LYS A 89 -27.93 50.75 4.88
CA LYS A 89 -27.85 49.38 4.32
C LYS A 89 -26.94 49.31 3.09
N LYS A 90 -27.05 50.26 2.16
CA LYS A 90 -26.19 50.32 0.97
C LYS A 90 -24.72 50.55 1.34
N GLU A 91 -24.44 51.45 2.29
CA GLU A 91 -23.07 51.73 2.75
C GLU A 91 -22.45 50.53 3.46
N TYR A 92 -23.22 49.85 4.33
CA TYR A 92 -22.78 48.61 4.97
C TYR A 92 -22.50 47.50 3.94
N GLN A 93 -23.37 47.33 2.95
CA GLN A 93 -23.16 46.33 1.90
C GLN A 93 -21.89 46.62 1.09
N LEU A 94 -21.65 47.87 0.71
CA LEU A 94 -20.42 48.27 0.01
C LEU A 94 -19.17 47.98 0.86
N LYS A 95 -19.23 48.24 2.18
CA LYS A 95 -18.13 47.90 3.11
C LYS A 95 -17.90 46.40 3.19
N ILE A 96 -18.96 45.59 3.25
CA ILE A 96 -18.87 44.11 3.25
C ILE A 96 -18.24 43.62 1.95
N ASP A 97 -18.70 44.10 0.80
CA ASP A 97 -18.20 43.67 -0.51
C ASP A 97 -16.73 44.01 -0.72
N LEU A 98 -16.32 45.23 -0.31
CA LEU A 98 -14.91 45.64 -0.35
C LEU A 98 -14.04 44.77 0.56
N ARG A 99 -14.54 44.43 1.76
CA ARG A 99 -13.83 43.57 2.72
C ARG A 99 -13.69 42.14 2.21
N ASN A 100 -14.77 41.56 1.66
CA ASN A 100 -14.72 40.22 1.08
C ASN A 100 -13.71 40.15 -0.08
N LYS A 101 -13.65 41.19 -0.92
CA LYS A 101 -12.61 41.29 -1.97
C LYS A 101 -11.19 41.34 -1.42
N GLN A 102 -10.97 42.00 -0.28
CA GLN A 102 -9.65 42.04 0.37
C GLN A 102 -9.27 40.69 0.98
N ILE A 103 -10.22 40.01 1.62
CA ILE A 103 -10.01 38.67 2.20
C ILE A 103 -9.62 37.66 1.12
N GLU A 104 -10.31 37.64 -0.02
CA GLU A 104 -9.99 36.71 -1.11
C GLU A 104 -8.58 36.95 -1.68
N ARG A 105 -8.15 38.21 -1.84
CA ARG A 105 -6.77 38.52 -2.26
C ARG A 105 -5.74 37.99 -1.27
N GLN A 106 -5.95 38.20 0.02
CA GLN A 106 -5.02 37.70 1.04
C GLN A 106 -4.95 36.17 1.06
N LYS A 107 -6.09 35.50 0.82
CA LYS A 107 -6.14 34.04 0.72
C LYS A 107 -5.35 33.53 -0.49
N GLU A 108 -5.46 34.18 -1.64
CA GLU A 108 -4.66 33.86 -2.82
C GLU A 108 -3.16 34.04 -2.56
N ASP A 109 -2.75 35.16 -1.95
CA ASP A 109 -1.35 35.45 -1.60
C ASP A 109 -0.75 34.42 -0.64
N LEU A 110 -1.54 33.96 0.35
CA LEU A 110 -1.14 32.90 1.27
C LEU A 110 -0.99 31.56 0.56
N GLN A 111 -1.89 31.23 -0.35
CA GLN A 111 -1.83 29.98 -1.11
C GLN A 111 -0.58 29.92 -1.98
N ILE A 112 -0.24 31.03 -2.66
CA ILE A 112 0.99 31.14 -3.46
C ILE A 112 2.22 30.90 -2.59
N PHE A 113 2.29 31.56 -1.43
CA PHE A 113 3.42 31.43 -0.50
C PHE A 113 3.60 29.99 0.02
N ILE A 114 2.51 29.29 0.33
CA ILE A 114 2.55 27.88 0.76
C ILE A 114 3.13 27.01 -0.35
N ASN A 115 2.60 27.13 -1.57
CA ASN A 115 3.03 26.31 -2.70
C ASN A 115 4.50 26.54 -3.05
N GLU A 116 4.98 27.79 -3.01
CA GLU A 116 6.39 28.11 -3.22
C GLU A 116 7.28 27.49 -2.13
N THR A 117 6.85 27.55 -0.88
CA THR A 117 7.61 26.99 0.25
C THR A 117 7.68 25.47 0.18
N GLU A 118 6.60 24.79 -0.20
CA GLU A 118 6.58 23.33 -0.41
C GLU A 118 7.56 22.92 -1.50
N LYS A 119 7.58 23.65 -2.62
CA LYS A 119 8.51 23.40 -3.73
C LYS A 119 9.96 23.59 -3.31
N ASP A 120 10.27 24.67 -2.59
CA ASP A 120 11.62 24.95 -2.06
C ASP A 120 12.09 23.82 -1.12
N LEU A 121 11.18 23.29 -0.29
CA LEU A 121 11.46 22.17 0.61
C LEU A 121 11.69 20.87 -0.15
N GLU A 122 10.88 20.55 -1.16
CA GLU A 122 11.07 19.38 -1.99
C GLU A 122 12.42 19.41 -2.72
N GLU A 123 12.79 20.55 -3.31
CA GLU A 123 14.09 20.73 -3.96
C GLU A 123 15.23 20.61 -2.95
N SER A 124 15.07 21.21 -1.77
CA SER A 124 16.05 21.10 -0.68
C SER A 124 16.23 19.65 -0.26
N ILE A 125 15.17 18.86 -0.06
CA ILE A 125 15.22 17.44 0.32
C ILE A 125 15.84 16.59 -0.80
N LYS A 126 15.49 16.84 -2.07
CA LYS A 126 16.12 16.15 -3.22
C LYS A 126 17.62 16.40 -3.31
N ASN A 127 18.06 17.61 -2.97
CA ASN A 127 19.47 17.99 -2.91
C ASN A 127 20.15 17.52 -1.62
N TYR A 128 19.39 17.37 -0.53
CA TYR A 128 19.77 16.71 0.72
C TYR A 128 19.76 15.18 0.54
N LYS A 129 20.38 14.68 -0.54
CA LYS A 129 20.86 13.30 -0.61
C LYS A 129 21.97 13.13 0.44
N ILE A 130 21.53 13.04 1.70
CA ILE A 130 22.05 12.22 2.79
C ILE A 130 23.58 12.11 2.75
N THR A 131 24.23 13.08 3.38
CA THR A 131 25.62 13.00 3.83
C THR A 131 25.90 11.89 4.89
N PRO A 132 24.93 11.05 5.34
CA PRO A 132 25.24 9.73 5.91
C PRO A 132 25.83 8.72 4.92
N LYS A 133 25.79 9.01 3.61
CA LYS A 133 26.26 8.12 2.54
C LYS A 133 27.70 7.64 2.70
N ILE A 134 28.57 8.37 3.39
CA ILE A 134 29.99 7.99 3.51
C ILE A 134 30.23 6.96 4.64
N LEU A 135 29.40 6.96 5.69
CA LEU A 135 29.58 6.09 6.85
C LEU A 135 28.80 4.78 6.74
N LEU A 136 27.62 4.76 6.13
CA LEU A 136 26.86 3.51 5.91
C LEU A 136 27.32 2.74 4.67
N ASP A 137 27.76 3.41 3.61
CA ASP A 137 28.11 2.70 2.36
C ASP A 137 29.27 1.72 2.58
N LYS A 138 30.31 2.08 3.34
CA LYS A 138 31.51 1.24 3.47
C LYS A 138 31.28 -0.04 4.29
N ASP A 139 30.63 0.09 5.45
CA ASP A 139 30.32 -1.06 6.32
C ASP A 139 29.27 -1.96 5.66
N LEU A 140 28.25 -1.37 5.02
CA LEU A 140 27.23 -2.14 4.27
C LEU A 140 27.81 -2.78 3.01
N GLU A 141 28.76 -2.13 2.32
CA GLU A 141 29.42 -2.68 1.13
C GLU A 141 30.36 -3.83 1.49
N GLU A 142 31.04 -3.75 2.64
CA GLU A 142 31.84 -4.86 3.18
C GLU A 142 30.96 -6.06 3.56
N ILE A 143 29.86 -5.85 4.30
CA ILE A 143 28.87 -6.89 4.63
C ILE A 143 28.27 -7.48 3.35
N ARG A 144 27.91 -6.64 2.37
CA ARG A 144 27.41 -7.06 1.05
C ARG A 144 28.43 -7.90 0.30
N GLY A 145 29.70 -7.55 0.37
CA GLY A 145 30.80 -8.31 -0.22
C GLY A 145 30.94 -9.70 0.40
N TYR A 146 30.95 -9.79 1.74
CA TYR A 146 31.02 -11.08 2.44
C TYR A 146 29.81 -11.96 2.12
N LEU A 147 28.58 -11.42 2.20
CA LEU A 147 27.36 -12.15 1.88
C LEU A 147 27.34 -12.62 0.43
N LYS A 148 27.74 -11.76 -0.51
CA LYS A 148 27.85 -12.13 -1.92
C LYS A 148 28.81 -13.29 -2.12
N ASN A 149 29.96 -13.30 -1.44
CA ASN A 149 30.93 -14.38 -1.54
C ASN A 149 30.39 -15.71 -1.00
N ILE A 150 29.71 -15.68 0.14
CA ILE A 150 29.11 -16.87 0.76
C ILE A 150 27.99 -17.43 -0.13
N ILE A 151 27.06 -16.58 -0.58
CA ILE A 151 25.98 -16.97 -1.49
C ILE A 151 26.55 -17.52 -2.79
N SER A 152 27.56 -16.85 -3.38
CA SER A 152 28.18 -17.33 -4.62
C SER A 152 28.84 -18.71 -4.46
N ALA A 153 29.42 -19.01 -3.29
CA ALA A 153 30.03 -20.31 -3.02
C ALA A 153 28.97 -21.42 -2.87
N GLU A 154 27.87 -21.12 -2.18
CA GLU A 154 26.73 -22.03 -2.03
C GLU A 154 25.99 -22.23 -3.36
N GLU A 155 25.85 -21.19 -4.20
CA GLU A 155 25.28 -21.28 -5.54
C GLU A 155 26.14 -22.15 -6.47
N LYS A 156 27.47 -22.03 -6.43
CA LYS A 156 28.37 -22.95 -7.16
C LYS A 156 28.21 -24.40 -6.72
N THR A 157 28.05 -24.62 -5.42
CA THR A 157 27.84 -25.96 -4.86
C THR A 157 26.49 -26.53 -5.32
N LYS A 158 25.44 -25.69 -5.33
CA LYS A 158 24.13 -26.03 -5.88
C LYS A 158 24.21 -26.37 -7.37
N GLU A 159 24.87 -25.55 -8.18
CA GLU A 159 25.03 -25.75 -9.62
C GLU A 159 25.77 -27.07 -9.91
N SER A 160 26.83 -27.37 -9.15
CA SER A 160 27.55 -28.64 -9.25
C SER A 160 26.61 -29.84 -8.99
N LEU A 161 25.78 -29.77 -7.95
CA LEU A 161 24.83 -30.83 -7.63
C LEU A 161 23.68 -30.95 -8.64
N GLU A 162 23.21 -29.83 -9.21
CA GLU A 162 22.21 -29.84 -10.28
C GLU A 162 22.77 -30.47 -11.56
N ASN A 163 24.04 -30.20 -11.88
CA ASN A 163 24.73 -30.83 -13.00
C ASN A 163 24.96 -32.34 -12.77
N GLU A 164 25.32 -32.75 -11.56
CA GLU A 164 25.38 -34.17 -11.17
C GLU A 164 24.01 -34.83 -11.30
N LEU A 165 22.94 -34.19 -10.80
CA LEU A 165 21.58 -34.69 -10.90
C LEU A 165 21.13 -34.84 -12.36
N ASN A 166 21.46 -33.89 -13.22
CA ASN A 166 21.11 -33.95 -14.64
C ASN A 166 21.84 -35.07 -15.38
N LYS A 167 23.12 -35.31 -15.08
CA LYS A 167 23.85 -36.48 -15.61
C LYS A 167 23.23 -37.78 -15.10
N PHE A 168 22.88 -37.81 -13.82
CA PHE A 168 22.30 -38.96 -13.14
C PHE A 168 20.91 -39.34 -13.68
N LYS A 169 20.08 -38.35 -14.03
CA LYS A 169 18.73 -38.60 -14.59
C LYS A 169 18.75 -39.51 -15.81
N LYS A 170 19.75 -39.36 -16.69
CA LYS A 170 19.89 -40.22 -17.86
C LYS A 170 20.10 -41.68 -17.45
N ASP A 171 21.01 -41.94 -16.51
CA ASP A 171 21.29 -43.29 -16.01
C ASP A 171 20.09 -43.87 -15.24
N TYR A 172 19.34 -43.02 -14.54
CA TYR A 172 18.12 -43.39 -13.83
C TYR A 172 16.99 -43.79 -14.79
N ASP A 173 16.75 -43.00 -15.83
CA ASP A 173 15.73 -43.29 -16.86
C ASP A 173 16.09 -44.56 -17.64
N ASP A 174 17.37 -44.75 -17.98
CA ASP A 174 17.85 -45.97 -18.63
C ASP A 174 17.68 -47.20 -17.72
N ALA A 175 17.98 -47.10 -16.42
CA ALA A 175 17.78 -48.19 -15.46
C ALA A 175 16.30 -48.51 -15.25
N LYS A 176 15.44 -47.48 -15.21
CA LYS A 176 13.99 -47.62 -15.11
C LYS A 176 13.42 -48.34 -16.32
N TYR A 177 13.84 -47.94 -17.53
CA TYR A 177 13.44 -48.59 -18.77
C TYR A 177 13.84 -50.07 -18.78
N LYS A 178 15.10 -50.38 -18.44
CA LYS A 178 15.59 -51.77 -18.36
C LYS A 178 14.84 -52.62 -17.34
N LEU A 179 14.52 -52.06 -16.18
CA LEU A 179 13.72 -52.76 -15.18
C LEU A 179 12.32 -53.08 -15.71
N GLU A 180 11.68 -52.14 -16.40
CA GLU A 180 10.35 -52.34 -16.97
C GLU A 180 10.37 -53.40 -18.07
N THR A 181 11.34 -53.33 -18.99
CA THR A 181 11.54 -54.37 -20.01
C THR A 181 11.80 -55.74 -19.40
N ALA A 182 12.64 -55.82 -18.36
CA ALA A 182 12.92 -57.09 -17.68
C ALA A 182 11.69 -57.67 -16.96
N LYS A 183 10.78 -56.83 -16.45
CA LYS A 183 9.49 -57.29 -15.91
C LYS A 183 8.59 -57.88 -16.99
N ASP A 184 8.49 -57.20 -18.14
CA ASP A 184 7.66 -57.65 -19.25
C ASP A 184 8.18 -58.98 -19.83
N GLU A 185 9.49 -59.10 -20.00
CA GLU A 185 10.14 -60.33 -20.47
C GLU A 185 10.01 -61.48 -19.48
N GLU A 186 10.15 -61.22 -18.17
CA GLU A 186 9.94 -62.24 -17.13
C GLU A 186 8.50 -62.74 -17.11
N GLU A 187 7.52 -61.85 -17.22
CA GLU A 187 6.11 -62.22 -17.28
C GLU A 187 5.80 -63.03 -18.56
N TRP A 188 6.36 -62.63 -19.71
CA TRP A 188 6.18 -63.38 -20.96
C TRP A 188 6.77 -64.80 -20.87
N SER A 189 8.01 -64.94 -20.37
CA SER A 189 8.64 -66.25 -20.15
C SER A 189 7.89 -67.10 -19.11
N ARG A 190 7.35 -66.46 -18.07
CA ARG A 190 6.51 -67.13 -17.07
C ARG A 190 5.24 -67.70 -17.68
N GLN A 191 4.54 -66.93 -18.53
CA GLN A 191 3.34 -67.39 -19.23
C GLN A 191 3.68 -68.53 -20.19
N ALA A 192 4.78 -68.43 -20.95
CA ALA A 192 5.24 -69.50 -21.82
C ALA A 192 5.52 -70.80 -21.05
N TRP A 193 6.18 -70.71 -19.88
CA TRP A 193 6.39 -71.86 -19.00
C TRP A 193 5.07 -72.46 -18.50
N LEU A 194 4.13 -71.63 -18.05
CA LEU A 194 2.80 -72.10 -17.61
C LEU A 194 2.02 -72.80 -18.73
N GLU A 195 2.10 -72.30 -19.98
CA GLU A 195 1.49 -72.95 -21.14
C GLU A 195 2.16 -74.30 -21.45
N THR A 196 3.48 -74.43 -21.32
CA THR A 196 4.16 -75.73 -21.46
C THR A 196 3.80 -76.72 -20.37
N MET A 197 3.51 -76.25 -19.14
CA MET A 197 3.04 -77.07 -18.03
C MET A 197 1.61 -77.61 -18.22
N LYS A 198 0.79 -76.93 -19.04
CA LYS A 198 -0.56 -77.40 -19.37
C LYS A 198 -0.57 -78.53 -20.41
N ARG A 199 0.53 -78.73 -21.15
CA ARG A 199 0.63 -79.82 -22.15
C ARG A 199 0.58 -81.17 -21.47
N GLN A 200 -0.09 -82.13 -22.11
CA GLN A 200 -0.24 -83.50 -21.61
C GLN A 200 0.21 -84.48 -22.71
N PRO A 201 0.92 -85.56 -22.36
CA PRO A 201 1.44 -86.54 -23.32
C PRO A 201 0.38 -87.57 -23.71
N TYR A 202 -0.71 -87.10 -24.31
CA TYR A 202 -1.75 -87.96 -24.88
C TYR A 202 -1.82 -87.72 -26.38
N ASN A 203 -1.87 -88.80 -27.15
CA ASN A 203 -2.11 -88.72 -28.58
C ASN A 203 -3.58 -88.36 -28.88
N TRP A 204 -3.91 -88.14 -30.16
CA TRP A 204 -5.28 -87.83 -30.63
C TRP A 204 -6.35 -88.80 -30.09
N LEU A 205 -6.00 -90.06 -29.85
CA LEU A 205 -6.92 -91.11 -29.38
C LEU A 205 -7.06 -91.14 -27.85
N GLY A 206 -6.36 -90.27 -27.12
CA GLY A 206 -6.36 -90.21 -25.67
C GLY A 206 -5.45 -91.23 -24.98
N ASN A 207 -4.63 -91.97 -25.74
CA ASN A 207 -3.64 -92.88 -25.18
C ASN A 207 -2.35 -92.14 -24.83
N TYR A 208 -1.69 -92.57 -23.75
CA TYR A 208 -0.41 -92.02 -23.33
C TYR A 208 0.66 -92.27 -24.40
N ASP A 209 1.46 -91.25 -24.71
CA ASP A 209 2.51 -91.28 -25.72
C ASP A 209 3.85 -90.98 -25.04
N GLU A 210 4.70 -92.01 -24.91
CA GLU A 210 6.00 -91.94 -24.22
C GLU A 210 6.99 -91.02 -24.95
N ASP A 211 7.04 -91.07 -26.29
CA ASP A 211 7.92 -90.20 -27.09
C ASP A 211 7.49 -88.73 -26.95
N MET A 212 6.17 -88.47 -26.90
CA MET A 212 5.62 -87.14 -26.63
C MET A 212 5.87 -86.66 -25.19
N ALA A 213 5.97 -87.58 -24.23
CA ALA A 213 6.25 -87.25 -22.82
C ALA A 213 7.66 -86.70 -22.63
N ASP A 214 8.65 -87.30 -23.29
CA ASP A 214 10.04 -86.84 -23.23
C ASP A 214 10.21 -85.46 -23.91
N ASP A 215 9.56 -85.24 -25.05
CA ASP A 215 9.54 -83.94 -25.73
C ASP A 215 8.87 -82.83 -24.90
N ILE A 216 7.74 -83.15 -24.24
CA ILE A 216 7.05 -82.20 -23.34
C ILE A 216 7.93 -81.88 -22.14
N LYS A 217 8.57 -82.89 -21.54
CA LYS A 217 9.47 -82.70 -20.40
C LYS A 217 10.66 -81.84 -20.76
N TYR A 218 11.30 -82.09 -21.90
CA TYR A 218 12.39 -81.25 -22.43
C TYR A 218 11.93 -79.80 -22.65
N ALA A 219 10.73 -79.59 -23.20
CA ALA A 219 10.17 -78.26 -23.39
C ALA A 219 9.88 -77.53 -22.06
N GLN A 220 9.40 -78.25 -21.04
CA GLN A 220 9.14 -77.71 -19.69
C GLN A 220 10.43 -77.33 -18.96
N ASP A 221 11.48 -78.15 -19.05
CA ASP A 221 12.77 -77.87 -18.43
C ASP A 221 13.44 -76.65 -19.09
N ASN A 222 13.36 -76.54 -20.42
CA ASN A 222 13.90 -75.38 -21.14
C ASN A 222 13.12 -74.09 -20.86
N SER A 223 11.79 -74.11 -20.90
CA SER A 223 10.99 -72.91 -20.61
C SER A 223 11.15 -72.46 -19.15
N LYS A 224 11.36 -73.41 -18.23
CA LYS A 224 11.68 -73.10 -16.83
C LYS A 224 13.05 -72.44 -16.71
N ALA A 225 14.06 -72.97 -17.39
CA ALA A 225 15.41 -72.39 -17.39
C ALA A 225 15.44 -70.98 -17.99
N GLU A 226 14.64 -70.73 -19.03
CA GLU A 226 14.46 -69.39 -19.60
C GLU A 226 13.77 -68.43 -18.62
N TRP A 227 12.70 -68.85 -17.96
CA TRP A 227 12.05 -68.04 -16.91
C TRP A 227 12.99 -67.75 -15.74
N ASP A 228 13.70 -68.75 -15.22
CA ASP A 228 14.68 -68.58 -14.14
C ASP A 228 15.80 -67.59 -14.52
N LYS A 229 16.22 -67.58 -15.78
CA LYS A 229 17.16 -66.59 -16.31
C LYS A 229 16.57 -65.18 -16.30
N LYS A 230 15.33 -65.01 -16.75
CA LYS A 230 14.64 -63.70 -16.75
C LYS A 230 14.37 -63.17 -15.35
N VAL A 231 14.06 -64.05 -14.40
CA VAL A 231 13.93 -63.67 -12.98
C VAL A 231 15.25 -63.08 -12.45
N LYS A 232 16.40 -63.68 -12.77
CA LYS A 232 17.71 -63.14 -12.37
C LYS A 232 17.98 -61.76 -13.00
N GLU A 233 17.76 -61.62 -14.31
CA GLU A 233 17.94 -60.35 -15.02
C GLU A 233 17.06 -59.22 -14.43
N LYS A 234 15.81 -59.53 -14.05
CA LYS A 234 14.91 -58.61 -13.36
C LYS A 234 15.41 -58.22 -11.98
N VAL A 235 15.89 -59.18 -11.18
CA VAL A 235 16.43 -58.91 -9.83
C VAL A 235 17.65 -57.98 -9.93
N GLU A 236 18.58 -58.26 -10.84
CA GLU A 236 19.76 -57.41 -11.07
C GLU A 236 19.38 -56.00 -11.54
N ALA A 237 18.38 -55.88 -12.43
CA ALA A 237 17.87 -54.58 -12.86
C ALA A 237 17.19 -53.82 -11.71
N SER A 238 16.47 -54.53 -10.82
CA SER A 238 15.80 -53.95 -9.66
C SER A 238 16.81 -53.44 -8.64
N ASP A 239 17.83 -54.22 -8.30
CA ASP A 239 18.88 -53.82 -7.37
C ASP A 239 19.63 -52.58 -7.86
N ARG A 240 19.91 -52.53 -9.17
CA ARG A 240 20.53 -51.37 -9.81
C ARG A 240 19.62 -50.14 -9.72
N PHE A 241 18.33 -50.28 -10.02
CA PHE A 241 17.36 -49.19 -9.92
C PHE A 241 17.23 -48.66 -8.48
N ASP A 242 17.12 -49.54 -7.49
CA ASP A 242 17.01 -49.16 -6.07
C ASP A 242 18.28 -48.46 -5.56
N SER A 243 19.46 -48.90 -6.02
CA SER A 243 20.72 -48.23 -5.72
C SER A 243 20.74 -46.79 -6.24
N LEU A 244 20.21 -46.58 -7.45
CA LEU A 244 20.15 -45.27 -8.10
C LEU A 244 19.10 -44.37 -7.42
N LYS A 245 17.92 -44.91 -7.10
CA LYS A 245 16.88 -44.19 -6.36
C LYS A 245 17.40 -43.62 -5.02
N LYS A 246 18.16 -44.42 -4.27
CA LYS A 246 18.81 -43.96 -3.02
C LYS A 246 19.83 -42.84 -3.24
N GLN A 247 20.52 -42.82 -4.39
CA GLN A 247 21.47 -41.75 -4.71
C GLN A 247 20.73 -40.46 -5.10
N GLU A 248 19.63 -40.55 -5.86
CA GLU A 248 18.76 -39.42 -6.19
C GLU A 248 18.20 -38.75 -4.93
N GLU A 249 17.67 -39.54 -4.00
CA GLU A 249 17.16 -39.04 -2.71
C GLU A 249 18.25 -38.30 -1.92
N LYS A 250 19.49 -38.82 -1.89
CA LYS A 250 20.64 -38.15 -1.24
C LYS A 250 20.97 -36.80 -1.89
N ILE A 251 20.96 -36.72 -3.22
CA ILE A 251 21.24 -35.47 -3.94
C ILE A 251 20.13 -34.45 -3.66
N ASN A 252 18.85 -34.88 -3.70
CA ASN A 252 17.71 -34.02 -3.40
C ASN A 252 17.74 -33.49 -1.96
N VAL A 253 18.11 -34.31 -0.97
CA VAL A 253 18.29 -33.86 0.41
C VAL A 253 19.38 -32.79 0.49
N LYS A 254 20.54 -33.00 -0.15
CA LYS A 254 21.62 -32.01 -0.19
C LYS A 254 21.19 -30.69 -0.84
N LEU A 255 20.49 -30.74 -1.98
CA LEU A 255 19.95 -29.56 -2.65
C LEU A 255 18.96 -28.80 -1.76
N SER A 256 18.07 -29.51 -1.07
CA SER A 256 17.13 -28.88 -0.14
C SER A 256 17.83 -28.19 1.03
N ALA A 257 18.90 -28.79 1.56
CA ALA A 257 19.68 -28.21 2.65
C ALA A 257 20.42 -26.93 2.20
N ILE A 258 21.00 -26.93 1.00
CA ILE A 258 21.69 -25.75 0.46
C ILE A 258 20.70 -24.61 0.20
N LYS A 259 19.52 -24.91 -0.35
CA LYS A 259 18.47 -23.89 -0.55
C LYS A 259 18.06 -23.23 0.77
N LYS A 260 17.79 -24.03 1.80
CA LYS A 260 17.47 -23.52 3.16
C LYS A 260 18.60 -22.70 3.77
N LYS A 261 19.87 -23.09 3.53
CA LYS A 261 21.03 -22.31 3.97
C LYS A 261 21.08 -20.95 3.30
N ILE A 262 20.88 -20.90 1.98
CA ILE A 262 20.86 -19.63 1.22
C ILE A 262 19.72 -18.73 1.72
N GLU A 263 18.50 -19.26 1.86
CA GLU A 263 17.36 -18.51 2.39
C GLU A 263 17.64 -17.95 3.79
N GLY A 264 18.19 -18.78 4.70
CA GLY A 264 18.55 -18.32 6.05
C GLY A 264 19.64 -17.25 6.07
N ILE A 265 20.61 -17.32 5.14
CA ILE A 265 21.64 -16.27 5.00
C ILE A 265 21.03 -14.96 4.50
N GLU A 266 20.06 -15.01 3.57
CA GLU A 266 19.34 -13.84 3.09
C GLU A 266 18.49 -13.19 4.19
N GLU A 267 17.80 -13.99 5.01
CA GLU A 267 17.02 -13.49 6.16
C GLU A 267 17.91 -12.83 7.22
N MET A 268 19.00 -13.50 7.63
CA MET A 268 19.95 -12.93 8.60
C MET A 268 20.60 -11.65 8.09
N ALA A 269 20.87 -11.57 6.79
CA ALA A 269 21.40 -10.36 6.16
C ALA A 269 20.42 -9.19 6.28
N ASP A 270 19.15 -9.42 5.95
CA ASP A 270 18.09 -8.41 6.03
C ASP A 270 17.87 -7.92 7.48
N GLU A 271 17.98 -8.81 8.48
CA GLU A 271 17.92 -8.43 9.90
C GLU A 271 19.14 -7.62 10.34
N THR A 272 20.35 -8.09 10.04
CA THR A 272 21.60 -7.40 10.40
C THR A 272 21.65 -5.99 9.83
N ILE A 273 21.19 -5.80 8.59
CA ILE A 273 21.16 -4.47 7.96
C ILE A 273 20.14 -3.55 8.64
N LYS A 274 18.99 -4.07 9.06
CA LYS A 274 18.01 -3.27 9.80
C LYS A 274 18.58 -2.81 11.14
N GLU A 275 19.27 -3.70 11.85
CA GLU A 275 19.94 -3.38 13.12
C GLU A 275 21.01 -2.32 12.92
N VAL A 276 21.92 -2.49 11.95
CA VAL A 276 22.97 -1.51 11.63
C VAL A 276 22.39 -0.14 11.26
N ILE A 277 21.30 -0.12 10.48
CA ILE A 277 20.60 1.13 10.14
C ILE A 277 20.01 1.75 11.41
N GLN A 278 19.33 0.98 12.25
CA GLN A 278 18.73 1.45 13.51
C GLN A 278 19.77 2.00 14.49
N GLU A 279 20.90 1.34 14.67
CA GLU A 279 22.01 1.82 15.51
C GLU A 279 22.54 3.16 15.00
N LYS A 280 22.83 3.30 13.70
CA LYS A 280 23.32 4.59 13.15
C LYS A 280 22.30 5.71 13.30
N ILE A 281 21.01 5.43 13.16
CA ILE A 281 19.93 6.43 13.38
C ILE A 281 19.95 6.93 14.83
N GLN A 282 20.15 6.02 15.79
CA GLN A 282 20.23 6.36 17.21
C GLN A 282 21.50 7.15 17.54
N GLU A 283 22.66 6.75 16.99
CA GLU A 283 23.94 7.46 17.18
C GLU A 283 23.90 8.89 16.64
N GLU A 284 23.30 9.10 15.48
CA GLU A 284 23.22 10.43 14.83
C GLU A 284 21.99 11.25 15.26
N ASN A 285 21.16 10.73 16.17
CA ASN A 285 19.92 11.35 16.67
C ASN A 285 18.98 11.80 15.52
N LEU A 286 18.89 10.98 14.48
CA LEU A 286 18.07 11.23 13.30
C LEU A 286 16.62 10.80 13.55
N VAL A 287 15.66 11.65 13.18
CA VAL A 287 14.23 11.29 13.22
C VAL A 287 13.82 10.85 11.81
N ILE A 288 13.45 9.57 11.65
CA ILE A 288 12.88 9.07 10.40
C ILE A 288 11.38 9.35 10.41
N PRO A 289 10.84 10.06 9.42
CA PRO A 289 9.40 10.20 9.23
C PRO A 289 8.71 8.85 8.99
N ASP A 290 7.55 8.63 9.61
CA ASP A 290 6.78 7.37 9.61
C ASP A 290 6.46 6.77 8.22
N PHE A 291 6.55 7.57 7.15
CA PHE A 291 6.24 7.14 5.78
C PHE A 291 7.39 6.41 5.06
N ILE A 292 8.61 6.40 5.61
CA ILE A 292 9.75 5.68 5.02
C ILE A 292 9.72 4.21 5.49
N LYS A 293 9.31 3.30 4.60
CA LYS A 293 9.40 1.85 4.85
C LYS A 293 10.83 1.36 4.59
N ILE A 294 11.52 0.90 5.63
CA ILE A 294 12.89 0.33 5.57
C ILE A 294 12.90 -1.10 4.93
N GLY A 295 11.84 -1.49 4.22
CA GLY A 295 11.63 -2.87 3.76
C GLY A 295 12.17 -3.18 2.36
N LYS A 296 13.06 -4.18 2.27
CA LYS A 296 13.68 -4.80 1.08
C LYS A 296 14.72 -3.95 0.34
N PHE A 297 15.88 -3.75 0.97
CA PHE A 297 17.04 -3.12 0.33
C PHE A 297 17.93 -4.10 -0.45
N PHE A 298 17.89 -5.40 -0.16
CA PHE A 298 18.66 -6.40 -0.89
C PHE A 298 17.82 -7.05 -1.99
N LYS A 299 17.88 -6.48 -3.21
CA LYS A 299 17.85 -7.31 -4.42
C LYS A 299 19.29 -7.51 -4.84
N ILE A 300 19.82 -8.72 -4.63
CA ILE A 300 21.06 -9.13 -5.28
C ILE A 300 20.71 -9.26 -6.77
N GLU A 301 21.14 -8.30 -7.58
CA GLU A 301 21.05 -8.43 -9.03
C GLU A 301 21.89 -9.64 -9.44
N LYS A 302 21.20 -10.68 -9.91
CA LYS A 302 21.81 -11.81 -10.59
C LYS A 302 22.27 -11.31 -11.96
N ASN A 303 23.58 -11.16 -12.12
CA ASN A 303 24.18 -11.04 -13.45
C ASN A 303 24.15 -12.39 -14.16
#